data_AF-A0A351HRV5-F1
#
_entry.id   AF-A0A351HRV5-F1
#
_cell.length_a   1.000
_cell.length_b   1.000
_cell.length_c   1.000
_cell.angle_alpha   90.00
_cell.angle_beta   90.00
_cell.angle_gamma   90.00
#
_symmetry.space_group_name_H-M   'P 1'
#
loop_
_entity.id
_entity.type
_entity.pdbx_description
1 polymer ?
#
loop_
_entity_poly.entity_id
_entity_poly.type
_entity_poly.pdbx_seq_one_letter_code
_entity_poly.pdbx_strand_id
1 'polypeptide(L)' 'MMNIGLRPTIDDTTHVPVIEAHLFDFGGSLYGKFIKIHIIRKLRDEYKFETVDALRVQLKKDKAFALETLAKECPLDK' A
#
# COMPACT_ATOMS: atom_id res chain seq x y z
N MET A 1 3.76 2.74 1.48
CA MET A 1 3.37 1.55 0.69
C MET A 1 1.85 1.52 0.56
N MET A 2 1.31 1.16 -0.59
CA MET A 2 -0.12 1.21 -0.85
C MET A 2 -0.60 -0.09 -1.47
N ASN A 3 -1.72 -0.62 -0.97
CA ASN A 3 -2.49 -1.68 -1.60
C ASN A 3 -3.70 -1.05 -2.31
N ILE A 4 -3.99 -1.53 -3.52
CA ILE A 4 -5.18 -1.20 -4.29
C ILE A 4 -5.86 -2.53 -4.60
N GLY A 5 -6.87 -2.87 -3.82
CA GLY A 5 -7.59 -4.14 -3.92
C GLY A 5 -9.07 -3.93 -4.25
N LEU A 6 -9.78 -5.03 -4.45
CA LEU A 6 -11.24 -5.02 -4.60
C LEU A 6 -11.88 -5.49 -3.30
N ARG A 7 -12.91 -4.78 -2.83
CA ARG A 7 -13.74 -5.31 -1.75
C ARG A 7 -14.52 -6.52 -2.30
N PRO A 8 -14.38 -7.73 -1.72
CA PRO A 8 -15.30 -8.80 -2.03
C PRO A 8 -16.66 -8.40 -1.44
N THR A 9 -17.53 -7.83 -2.26
CA THR A 9 -18.92 -7.60 -1.87
C THR A 9 -19.60 -8.96 -1.78
N ILE A 10 -20.35 -9.17 -0.70
CA ILE A 10 -21.18 -10.37 -0.51
C ILE A 10 -22.23 -10.48 -1.63
N ASP A 11 -22.52 -9.36 -2.32
CA ASP A 11 -23.32 -9.31 -3.53
C ASP A 11 -22.41 -9.00 -4.75
N ASP A 12 -22.42 -9.88 -5.76
CA ASP A 12 -21.56 -9.88 -6.96
C ASP A 12 -21.70 -8.64 -7.89
N THR A 13 -22.45 -7.62 -7.49
CA THR A 13 -22.88 -6.54 -8.39
C THR A 13 -22.04 -5.27 -8.32
N THR A 14 -21.13 -5.13 -7.34
CA THR A 14 -20.28 -3.92 -7.23
C THR A 14 -18.87 -4.20 -6.71
N HIS A 15 -17.93 -4.43 -7.62
CA HIS A 15 -16.49 -4.45 -7.33
C HIS A 15 -15.99 -3.03 -7.07
N VAL A 16 -16.03 -2.58 -5.82
CA VAL A 16 -15.53 -1.26 -5.43
C VAL A 16 -14.02 -1.36 -5.11
N PRO A 17 -13.15 -0.60 -5.82
CA PRO A 17 -11.74 -0.51 -5.46
C PRO A 17 -11.54 0.13 -4.09
N VAL A 18 -10.68 -0.48 -3.28
CA VAL A 18 -10.28 0.02 -1.97
C VAL A 18 -8.79 0.34 -2.02
N ILE A 19 -8.43 1.49 -1.48
CA ILE A 19 -7.05 1.93 -1.37
C ILE A 19 -6.66 1.96 0.11
N GLU A 20 -5.60 1.24 0.44
CA GLU A 20 -5.04 1.21 1.79
C GLU A 20 -3.57 1.64 1.74
N ALA A 21 -3.25 2.76 2.39
CA ALA A 21 -1.90 3.30 2.41
C ALA A 21 -1.28 3.19 3.81
N HIS A 22 -0.16 2.47 3.90
CA HIS A 22 0.72 2.46 5.06
C HIS A 22 1.82 3.51 4.86
N LEU A 23 1.73 4.61 5.63
CA LEU A 23 2.74 5.66 5.67
C LEU A 23 3.87 5.25 6.61
N PHE A 24 5.11 5.27 6.11
CA PHE A 24 6.27 4.92 6.92
C PHE A 24 6.63 6.04 7.89
N ASP A 25 7.02 5.67 9.10
CA ASP A 25 7.50 6.56 10.16
C ASP A 25 6.54 7.72 10.51
N PHE A 26 5.26 7.58 10.19
CA PHE A 26 4.20 8.52 10.53
C PHE A 26 3.44 8.03 11.76
N GLY A 27 3.41 8.85 12.81
CA GLY A 27 2.58 8.65 14.00
C GLY A 27 1.53 9.75 14.11
N GLY A 28 0.26 9.43 13.82
CA GLY A 28 -0.83 10.41 13.94
C GLY A 28 -2.12 9.97 13.26
N SER A 29 -3.11 10.88 13.25
CA SER A 29 -4.41 10.69 12.61
C SER A 29 -4.54 11.57 11.37
N LEU A 30 -5.01 10.97 10.28
CA LEU A 30 -5.37 11.63 9.03
C LEU A 30 -6.89 11.58 8.76
N TYR A 31 -7.69 11.13 9.73
CA TYR A 31 -9.15 11.13 9.59
C TYR A 31 -9.68 12.54 9.35
N GLY A 32 -10.59 12.68 8.37
CA GLY A 32 -11.18 13.96 7.97
C GLY A 32 -10.25 14.89 7.19
N LYS A 33 -9.01 14.48 6.90
CA LYS A 33 -8.06 15.28 6.12
C LYS A 33 -8.07 14.87 4.65
N PHE A 34 -7.95 15.85 3.77
CA PHE A 34 -7.66 15.61 2.36
C PHE A 34 -6.17 15.30 2.20
N ILE A 35 -5.88 14.20 1.50
CA ILE A 35 -4.51 13.77 1.20
C ILE A 35 -4.33 13.67 -0.32
N LYS A 36 -3.14 14.06 -0.79
CA LYS A 36 -2.73 13.85 -2.19
C LYS A 36 -1.71 12.70 -2.21
N ILE A 37 -1.92 11.73 -3.10
CA ILE A 37 -1.05 10.56 -3.25
C ILE A 37 -0.45 10.59 -4.64
N HIS A 38 0.86 10.38 -4.74
CA HIS A 38 1.55 10.15 -6.01
C HIS A 38 1.98 8.68 -6.09
N ILE A 39 1.57 7.99 -7.15
CA ILE A 39 1.98 6.61 -7.40
C ILE A 39 3.30 6.64 -8.14
N ILE A 40 4.35 6.10 -7.52
CA ILE A 40 5.72 6.13 -8.08
C ILE A 40 6.00 4.84 -8.85
N ARG A 41 5.79 3.69 -8.20
CA ARG A 41 6.08 2.38 -8.79
C ARG A 41 5.13 1.30 -8.27
N LYS A 42 4.77 0.37 -9.15
CA LYS A 42 4.09 -0.88 -8.78
C LYS A 42 5.11 -1.85 -8.18
N LEU A 43 4.83 -2.35 -6.97
CA LEU A 43 5.70 -3.30 -6.27
C LEU A 43 5.49 -4.74 -6.73
N ARG A 44 4.23 -5.18 -6.84
CA ARG A 44 3.81 -6.54 -7.20
C ARG A 44 2.32 -6.60 -7.50
N ASP A 45 1.87 -7.73 -8.03
CA ASP A 45 0.45 -8.08 -8.08
C ASP A 45 -0.08 -8.56 -6.71
N GLU A 46 -1.40 -8.54 -6.57
CA GLU A 46 -2.10 -9.10 -5.42
C GLU A 46 -2.14 -10.63 -5.49
N TYR A 47 -1.98 -11.26 -4.34
CA TYR A 47 -2.16 -12.70 -4.21
C TYR A 47 -2.54 -13.04 -2.77
N LYS A 48 -3.21 -14.18 -2.61
CA LYS A 48 -3.65 -14.67 -1.30
C LYS A 48 -2.46 -15.26 -0.54
N PHE A 49 -2.46 -15.07 0.77
CA PHE A 49 -1.49 -15.67 1.67
C PHE A 49 -2.17 -16.77 2.46
N GLU A 50 -1.55 -17.94 2.52
CA GLU A 50 -2.04 -19.08 3.30
C GLU A 50 -1.95 -18.84 4.81
N THR A 51 -1.04 -17.96 5.26
CA THR A 51 -0.85 -17.66 6.68
C THR A 51 -0.56 -16.17 6.91
N VAL A 52 -0.88 -15.71 8.13
CA VAL A 52 -0.55 -14.35 8.58
C VAL A 52 0.97 -14.13 8.59
N ASP A 53 1.76 -15.15 8.91
CA ASP A 53 3.22 -15.04 8.90
C ASP A 53 3.78 -14.88 7.48
N ALA A 54 3.22 -15.58 6.49
CA ALA A 54 3.57 -15.39 5.09
C ALA A 54 3.27 -13.95 4.63
N LEU A 55 2.11 -13.41 5.01
CA LEU A 55 1.75 -12.01 4.77
C LEU A 55 2.76 -11.05 5.43
N ARG A 56 3.09 -11.25 6.71
CA ARG A 56 4.07 -10.41 7.43
C ARG A 56 5.44 -10.41 6.77
N VAL A 57 5.92 -11.59 6.34
CA VAL A 57 7.19 -11.72 5.63
C VAL A 57 7.16 -10.93 4.33
N GLN A 58 6.07 -11.03 3.56
CA GLN A 58 5.95 -10.28 2.32
C GLN A 58 5.87 -8.76 2.58
N LEU A 59 5.10 -8.30 3.56
CA LEU A 59 5.00 -6.88 3.90
C LEU A 59 6.37 -6.29 4.30
N LYS A 60 7.24 -7.07 4.95
CA LYS A 60 8.64 -6.65 5.23
C LYS A 60 9.45 -6.46 3.95
N LYS A 61 9.33 -7.39 2.99
CA LYS A 61 10.00 -7.28 1.68
C LYS A 61 9.48 -6.09 0.89
N ASP A 62 8.16 -5.91 0.85
CA ASP A 62 7.51 -4.80 0.17
C ASP A 62 7.94 -3.45 0.77
N LYS A 63 8.05 -3.36 2.11
CA LYS A 63 8.57 -2.16 2.80
C LYS A 63 10.01 -1.86 2.39
N ALA A 64 10.90 -2.86 2.42
CA ALA A 64 12.30 -2.67 2.07
C ALA A 64 12.46 -2.18 0.62
N PHE A 65 11.78 -2.82 -0.33
CA PHE A 65 11.82 -2.42 -1.74
C PHE A 65 11.23 -1.02 -1.95
N ALA A 66 10.13 -0.68 -1.28
CA ALA A 66 9.51 0.64 -1.38
C ALA A 66 10.47 1.74 -0.90
N LEU A 67 11.14 1.55 0.25
CA LEU A 67 12.12 2.50 0.76
C LEU A 67 13.32 2.65 -0.16
N GLU A 68 13.83 1.55 -0.73
CA GLU A 68 14.92 1.59 -1.70
C GLU A 68 14.52 2.33 -2.98
N THR A 69 13.31 2.08 -3.49
CA THR A 69 12.77 2.76 -4.67
C THR A 69 12.62 4.26 -4.42
N LEU A 70 12.06 4.64 -3.26
CA LEU A 70 11.90 6.04 -2.88
C LEU A 70 13.25 6.77 -2.81
N ALA A 71 14.28 6.13 -2.26
CA ALA A 71 15.62 6.72 -2.19
C ALA A 71 16.26 6.95 -3.57
N LYS A 72 15.89 6.15 -4.58
CA LYS A 72 16.42 6.23 -5.95
C LYS A 72 15.64 7.18 -6.85
N GLU A 73 14.31 7.16 -6.74
CA GLU A 73 13.41 7.81 -7.71
C GLU A 73 12.80 9.11 -7.21
N CYS A 74 12.84 9.33 -5.90
CA CYS A 74 12.31 10.52 -5.30
C CYS A 74 13.47 11.35 -4.72
N PRO A 75 14.03 12.30 -5.48
CA PRO A 75 14.63 13.47 -4.86
C PRO A 75 13.47 14.25 -4.27
N LEU A 76 13.01 13.87 -3.06
CA LEU A 76 12.08 14.70 -2.31
C LEU A 76 12.68 16.11 -2.30
N ASP A 77 11.93 17.07 -2.84
CA ASP A 77 12.32 18.46 -3.01
C ASP A 77 13.18 18.95 -1.82
N LYS A 78 14.46 19.22 -2.09
CA LYS A 78 15.24 20.15 -1.27
C LYS A 78 14.84 21.57 -1.64
#